data_AF-A0A9P4WFK2-F1
#
_entry.id   AF-A0A9P4WFK2-F1
#
_cell.length_a   1.000
_cell.length_b   1.000
_cell.length_c   1.000
_cell.angle_alpha   90.00
_cell.angle_beta   90.00
_cell.angle_gamma   90.00
#
_symmetry.space_group_name_H-M   'P 1'
#
loop_
_entity.id
_entity.type
_entity.pdbx_description
1 polymer ?
#
loop_
_entity_poly.entity_id
_entity_poly.type
_entity_poly.pdbx_seq_one_letter_code
_entity_poly.pdbx_strand_id
1 'polypeptide(L)'
;MGLTWSHLLVILNVSIAFFSLALVAIAPAVIYLTAHGSHRMNQMWGEGIYQWYRGSAWDPSPFIRLTYVSTNEPVIYMAAAISILAGLAGIFGIFFKQKSSKPLLRKSTLVLQAIPGTVAFLLTSISFIYTQVVYDTNNNGKCDWRRGYYADTVFKCTREQAACNIVGYFILDKDVSDVQPIFDAKREICGETQTGRHLVAPLFVASVFMCALAVAKVFAEKRENRFTETADERIDRLARQEE
;
A
#
# COMPACT_ATOMS: atom_id res chain seq x y z
N MET A 1 -19.67 -34.40 -8.12
CA MET A 1 -18.29 -34.43 -8.68
C MET A 1 -17.34 -33.90 -7.61
N GLY A 2 -16.42 -34.73 -7.11
CA GLY A 2 -15.50 -34.33 -6.03
C GLY A 2 -14.34 -33.48 -6.55
N LEU A 3 -13.95 -32.46 -5.79
CA LEU A 3 -12.80 -31.60 -6.11
C LEU A 3 -11.51 -32.45 -6.04
N THR A 4 -10.85 -32.69 -7.18
CA THR A 4 -9.56 -33.39 -7.20
C THR A 4 -8.41 -32.41 -6.91
N TRP A 5 -7.30 -32.89 -6.38
CA TRP A 5 -6.14 -32.05 -6.02
C TRP A 5 -5.57 -31.25 -7.20
N SER A 6 -5.61 -31.84 -8.40
CA SER A 6 -5.20 -31.18 -9.64
C SER A 6 -6.10 -29.98 -9.98
N HIS A 7 -7.42 -30.11 -9.80
CA HIS A 7 -8.37 -29.01 -10.03
C HIS A 7 -8.15 -27.89 -9.00
N LEU A 8 -7.88 -28.24 -7.73
CA LEU A 8 -7.56 -27.27 -6.69
C LEU A 8 -6.29 -26.47 -7.04
N LEU A 9 -5.24 -27.12 -7.54
CA LEU A 9 -3.99 -26.43 -7.93
C LEU A 9 -4.19 -25.47 -9.11
N VAL A 10 -5.03 -25.82 -10.08
CA VAL A 10 -5.39 -24.91 -11.17
C VAL A 10 -6.13 -23.68 -10.63
N ILE A 11 -7.12 -23.87 -9.75
CA ILE A 11 -7.85 -22.76 -9.12
C ILE A 11 -6.90 -21.85 -8.33
N LEU A 12 -5.98 -22.42 -7.55
CA LEU A 12 -4.98 -21.67 -6.80
C LEU A 12 -4.03 -20.89 -7.72
N ASN A 13 -3.59 -21.48 -8.84
CA ASN A 13 -2.74 -20.80 -9.82
C ASN A 13 -3.47 -19.60 -10.45
N VAL A 14 -4.71 -19.78 -10.91
CA VAL A 14 -5.50 -18.70 -11.51
C VAL A 14 -5.74 -17.58 -10.49
N SER A 15 -6.06 -17.95 -9.25
CA SER A 15 -6.28 -16.97 -8.18
C SER A 15 -5.00 -16.19 -7.85
N ILE A 16 -3.85 -16.86 -7.74
CA ILE A 16 -2.55 -16.20 -7.53
C ILE A 16 -2.22 -15.27 -8.70
N ALA A 17 -2.46 -15.68 -9.97
CA ALA A 17 -2.26 -14.80 -11.12
C ALA A 17 -3.11 -13.53 -11.03
N PHE A 18 -4.39 -13.69 -10.68
CA PHE A 18 -5.33 -12.58 -10.56
C PHE A 18 -4.88 -11.57 -9.50
N PHE A 19 -4.58 -12.03 -8.28
CA PHE A 19 -4.16 -11.12 -7.22
C PHE A 19 -2.76 -10.56 -7.44
N SER A 20 -1.86 -11.29 -8.10
CA SER A 20 -0.58 -10.74 -8.56
C SER A 20 -0.77 -9.58 -9.53
N LEU A 21 -1.67 -9.72 -10.50
CA LEU A 21 -2.00 -8.64 -11.45
C LEU A 21 -2.63 -7.46 -10.72
N ALA A 22 -3.52 -7.71 -9.75
CA ALA A 22 -4.10 -6.66 -8.93
C ALA A 22 -3.03 -5.88 -8.15
N LEU A 23 -2.05 -6.55 -7.55
CA LEU A 23 -0.94 -5.88 -6.86
C LEU A 23 -0.12 -4.99 -7.81
N VAL A 24 0.20 -5.49 -9.01
CA VAL A 24 0.94 -4.73 -10.03
C VAL A 24 0.11 -3.57 -10.59
N ALA A 25 -1.21 -3.68 -10.66
CA ALA A 25 -2.09 -2.63 -11.16
C ALA A 25 -2.35 -1.52 -10.12
N ILE A 26 -2.58 -1.90 -8.86
CA ILE A 26 -2.92 -0.96 -7.78
C ILE A 26 -1.68 -0.18 -7.30
N ALA A 27 -0.53 -0.84 -7.18
CA ALA A 27 0.66 -0.22 -6.60
C ALA A 27 1.16 1.03 -7.36
N PRO A 28 1.21 1.09 -8.70
CA PRO A 28 1.56 2.30 -9.44
C PRO A 28 0.58 3.44 -9.18
N ALA A 29 -0.72 3.16 -9.05
CA ALA A 29 -1.72 4.17 -8.73
C ALA A 29 -1.51 4.74 -7.32
N VAL A 30 -1.19 3.88 -6.34
CA VAL A 30 -0.83 4.29 -4.98
C VAL A 30 0.41 5.19 -4.99
N ILE A 31 1.47 4.80 -5.70
CA ILE A 31 2.71 5.59 -5.81
C ILE A 31 2.42 6.94 -6.46
N TYR A 32 1.72 6.93 -7.60
CA TYR A 32 1.41 8.13 -8.36
C TYR A 32 0.59 9.12 -7.53
N LEU A 33 -0.52 8.69 -6.92
CA LEU A 33 -1.38 9.58 -6.15
C LEU A 33 -0.70 10.11 -4.89
N THR A 34 0.10 9.28 -4.21
CA THR A 34 0.87 9.71 -3.04
C THR A 34 1.94 10.72 -3.43
N ALA A 35 2.67 10.50 -4.53
CA ALA A 35 3.71 11.40 -5.02
C ALA A 35 3.12 12.70 -5.58
N HIS A 36 2.07 12.60 -6.39
CA HIS A 36 1.38 13.74 -6.98
C HIS A 36 0.78 14.65 -5.90
N GLY A 37 0.01 14.08 -4.97
CA GLY A 37 -0.56 14.84 -3.86
C GLY A 37 0.52 15.47 -2.98
N SER A 38 1.63 14.75 -2.73
CA SER A 38 2.75 15.30 -1.95
C SER A 38 3.45 16.47 -2.65
N HIS A 39 3.66 16.35 -3.96
CA HIS A 39 4.31 17.37 -4.77
C HIS A 39 3.43 18.61 -4.88
N ARG A 40 2.13 18.43 -5.18
CA ARG A 40 1.15 19.50 -5.29
C ARG A 40 1.00 20.27 -3.98
N MET A 41 0.99 19.56 -2.84
CA MET A 41 1.02 20.19 -1.51
C MET A 41 2.28 21.02 -1.27
N ASN A 42 3.47 20.49 -1.60
CA ASN A 42 4.71 21.25 -1.43
C ASN A 42 4.78 22.48 -2.33
N GLN A 43 4.20 22.43 -3.54
CA GLN A 43 4.18 23.55 -4.48
C GLN A 43 3.25 24.67 -4.03
N MET A 44 2.04 24.33 -3.57
CA MET A 44 1.03 25.33 -3.20
C MET A 44 1.14 25.78 -1.75
N TRP A 45 1.48 24.86 -0.84
CA TRP A 45 1.60 25.10 0.59
C TRP A 45 2.82 24.36 1.15
N GLY A 46 4.02 24.80 0.78
CA GLY A 46 5.26 24.28 1.34
C GLY A 46 5.37 24.43 2.86
N GLU A 47 6.43 23.89 3.46
CA GLU A 47 6.75 24.25 4.85
C GLU A 47 7.07 25.74 4.93
N GLY A 48 6.52 26.43 5.92
CA GLY A 48 6.61 27.88 5.95
C GLY A 48 5.79 28.54 7.05
N ILE A 49 5.79 29.87 7.01
CA ILE A 49 5.00 30.71 7.91
C ILE A 49 3.83 31.27 7.11
N TYR A 50 2.62 31.08 7.64
CA TYR A 50 1.37 31.48 7.00
C TYR A 50 0.58 32.39 7.93
N GLN A 51 -0.18 33.31 7.34
CA GLN A 51 -1.13 34.13 8.09
C GLN A 51 -2.44 33.34 8.27
N TRP A 52 -2.93 33.27 9.51
CA TRP A 52 -4.14 32.51 9.84
C TRP A 52 -5.42 33.31 9.64
N TYR A 53 -6.33 32.82 8.82
CA TYR A 53 -7.64 33.41 8.60
C TYR A 53 -8.56 33.21 9.81
N ARG A 54 -9.11 34.31 10.37
CA ARG A 54 -10.00 34.32 11.54
C ARG A 54 -11.45 34.73 11.24
N GLY A 55 -11.86 34.79 9.97
CA GLY A 55 -13.17 35.31 9.58
C GLY A 55 -13.13 36.81 9.26
N SER A 56 -14.30 37.43 9.06
CA SER A 56 -14.44 38.84 8.66
C SER A 56 -14.11 39.86 9.76
N ALA A 57 -13.80 39.41 10.98
CA ALA A 57 -13.39 40.28 12.07
C ALA A 57 -11.89 40.56 11.98
N TRP A 58 -11.55 41.83 11.80
CA TRP A 58 -10.20 42.38 11.61
C TRP A 58 -9.34 42.36 12.89
N ASP A 59 -9.27 41.22 13.58
CA ASP A 59 -8.20 41.03 14.57
C ASP A 59 -6.88 40.72 13.85
N PRO A 60 -5.72 41.13 14.39
CA PRO A 60 -4.44 40.76 13.81
C PRO A 60 -4.31 39.24 13.78
N SER A 61 -4.39 38.68 12.57
CA SER A 61 -4.21 37.26 12.31
C SER A 61 -2.82 36.81 12.76
N PRO A 62 -2.73 35.79 13.63
CA PRO A 62 -1.43 35.28 14.07
C PRO A 62 -0.71 34.65 12.88
N PHE A 63 0.61 34.79 12.89
CA PHE A 63 1.49 34.00 12.04
C PHE A 63 1.67 32.62 12.68
N ILE A 64 1.50 31.59 11.87
CA ILE A 64 1.62 30.20 12.28
C ILE A 64 2.64 29.50 11.40
N ARG A 65 3.30 28.47 11.93
CA ARG A 65 4.28 27.68 11.18
C ARG A 65 3.70 26.33 10.80
N LEU A 66 3.82 25.96 9.53
CA LEU A 66 3.53 24.62 9.04
C LEU A 66 4.82 23.83 8.85
N THR A 67 4.86 22.62 9.39
CA THR A 67 5.95 21.66 9.19
C THR A 67 5.34 20.30 8.84
N TYR A 68 5.88 19.65 7.82
CA TYR A 68 5.43 18.35 7.38
C TYR A 68 6.15 17.24 8.12
N VAL A 69 5.38 16.24 8.54
CA VAL A 69 5.88 15.00 9.10
C VAL A 69 5.79 13.95 8.01
N SER A 70 6.94 13.41 7.58
CA SER A 70 7.05 12.44 6.47
C SER A 70 6.84 10.99 6.91
N THR A 71 6.09 10.73 7.98
CA THR A 71 6.00 9.37 8.54
C THR A 71 5.13 8.43 7.70
N ASN A 72 4.27 8.95 6.81
CA ASN A 72 3.29 8.12 6.10
C ASN A 72 3.77 7.77 4.68
N GLU A 73 4.26 8.75 3.94
CA GLU A 73 4.58 8.60 2.51
C GLU A 73 5.66 7.53 2.24
N PRO A 74 6.79 7.47 2.98
CA PRO A 74 7.81 6.44 2.78
C PRO A 74 7.28 5.03 3.02
N VAL A 75 6.39 4.84 4.00
CA VAL A 75 5.80 3.54 4.31
C VAL A 75 4.84 3.10 3.20
N ILE A 76 4.07 4.04 2.64
CA ILE A 76 3.22 3.80 1.47
C ILE A 76 4.06 3.41 0.25
N TYR A 77 5.14 4.14 -0.05
CA TYR A 77 6.03 3.83 -1.17
C TYR A 77 6.69 2.46 -1.04
N MET A 78 7.18 2.12 0.15
CA MET A 78 7.80 0.82 0.41
C MET A 78 6.80 -0.33 0.24
N ALA A 79 5.58 -0.19 0.77
CA ALA A 79 4.54 -1.20 0.62
C ALA A 79 4.13 -1.38 -0.85
N ALA A 80 3.98 -0.30 -1.60
CA ALA A 80 3.65 -0.35 -3.02
C ALA A 80 4.78 -0.99 -3.85
N ALA A 81 6.03 -0.57 -3.64
CA ALA A 81 7.19 -1.13 -4.36
C ALA A 81 7.31 -2.65 -4.16
N ILE A 82 7.13 -3.12 -2.92
CA ILE A 82 7.23 -4.55 -2.61
C ILE A 82 6.02 -5.32 -3.11
N SER A 83 4.84 -4.69 -3.16
CA SER A 83 3.66 -5.27 -3.81
C SER A 83 3.88 -5.49 -5.31
N ILE A 84 4.56 -4.57 -6.00
CA ILE A 84 4.96 -4.77 -7.41
C ILE A 84 5.89 -5.98 -7.51
N LEU A 85 6.93 -6.05 -6.68
CA LEU A 85 7.89 -7.16 -6.69
C LEU A 85 7.21 -8.51 -6.42
N ALA A 86 6.32 -8.58 -5.43
CA ALA A 86 5.57 -9.79 -5.11
C ALA A 86 4.58 -10.17 -6.22
N GLY A 87 3.90 -9.18 -6.81
CA GLY A 87 3.01 -9.39 -7.95
C GLY A 87 3.75 -9.97 -9.16
N LEU A 88 4.88 -9.36 -9.54
CA LEU A 88 5.76 -9.85 -10.61
C LEU A 88 6.29 -11.25 -10.31
N ALA A 89 6.79 -11.51 -9.09
CA ALA A 89 7.26 -12.83 -8.69
C ALA A 89 6.17 -13.90 -8.80
N GLY A 90 4.93 -13.58 -8.40
CA GLY A 90 3.78 -14.47 -8.56
C GLY A 90 3.46 -14.77 -10.03
N ILE A 91 3.46 -13.75 -10.90
CA ILE A 91 3.26 -13.90 -12.36
C ILE A 91 4.34 -14.81 -12.95
N PHE A 92 5.62 -14.48 -12.72
CA PHE A 92 6.74 -15.28 -13.20
C PHE A 92 6.68 -16.71 -12.68
N GLY A 93 6.33 -16.91 -11.41
CA GLY A 93 6.23 -18.25 -10.82
C GLY A 93 5.14 -19.14 -11.40
N ILE A 94 4.11 -18.57 -11.99
CA ILE A 94 3.09 -19.34 -12.72
C ILE A 94 3.63 -19.72 -14.11
N PHE A 95 4.15 -18.75 -14.86
CA PHE A 95 4.65 -18.97 -16.23
C PHE A 95 5.85 -19.94 -16.28
N PHE A 96 6.80 -19.84 -15.35
CA PHE A 96 7.97 -20.72 -15.33
C PHE A 96 7.63 -22.15 -14.88
N LYS A 97 6.63 -22.34 -14.00
CA LYS A 97 6.16 -23.68 -13.61
C LYS A 97 5.41 -24.39 -14.73
N GLN A 98 4.72 -23.65 -15.59
CA GLN A 98 3.94 -24.22 -16.69
C GLN A 98 4.83 -24.80 -17.81
N LYS A 99 6.10 -24.35 -17.92
CA LYS A 99 7.05 -24.79 -18.96
C LYS A 99 8.06 -25.85 -18.52
N SER A 100 8.26 -26.08 -17.22
CA SER A 100 9.31 -27.00 -16.75
C SER A 100 8.76 -28.38 -16.39
N SER A 101 9.06 -29.39 -17.22
CA SER A 101 8.85 -30.82 -16.90
C SER A 101 9.96 -31.41 -16.01
N LYS A 102 10.98 -30.62 -15.63
CA LYS A 102 12.13 -31.09 -14.84
C LYS A 102 11.98 -30.78 -13.34
N PRO A 103 12.25 -31.76 -12.44
CA PRO A 103 12.01 -31.67 -10.99
C PRO A 103 13.02 -30.79 -10.23
N LEU A 104 14.04 -30.22 -10.88
CA LEU A 104 15.06 -29.39 -10.23
C LEU A 104 14.53 -28.11 -9.55
N LEU A 105 13.28 -27.73 -9.85
CA LEU A 105 12.60 -26.55 -9.28
C LEU A 105 11.48 -26.91 -8.28
N ARG A 106 11.57 -28.05 -7.59
CA ARG A 106 10.61 -28.40 -6.51
C ARG A 106 10.61 -27.39 -5.34
N LYS A 107 11.69 -26.62 -5.16
CA LYS A 107 11.80 -25.48 -4.22
C LYS A 107 11.22 -24.15 -4.75
N SER A 108 10.73 -24.13 -6.00
CA SER A 108 10.31 -22.91 -6.72
C SER A 108 9.10 -22.22 -6.10
N THR A 109 8.08 -22.93 -5.63
CA THR A 109 6.84 -22.30 -5.14
C THR A 109 7.05 -21.49 -3.87
N LEU A 110 7.88 -22.02 -2.98
CA LEU A 110 8.13 -21.40 -1.68
C LEU A 110 8.95 -20.12 -1.85
N VAL A 111 10.00 -20.17 -2.68
CA VAL A 111 10.88 -19.02 -2.96
C VAL A 111 10.22 -17.99 -3.88
N LEU A 112 9.46 -18.43 -4.88
CA LEU A 112 8.97 -17.56 -5.95
C LEU A 112 7.56 -17.01 -5.67
N GLN A 113 6.80 -17.60 -4.73
CA GLN A 113 5.43 -17.18 -4.46
C GLN A 113 5.16 -16.97 -2.96
N ALA A 114 5.50 -17.93 -2.09
CA ALA A 114 5.16 -17.84 -0.67
C ALA A 114 5.97 -16.76 0.07
N ILE A 115 7.30 -16.72 -0.11
CA ILE A 115 8.15 -15.70 0.54
C ILE A 115 7.78 -14.28 0.07
N PRO A 116 7.72 -13.96 -1.24
CA PRO A 116 7.35 -12.62 -1.70
C PRO A 116 5.94 -12.21 -1.25
N GLY A 117 4.97 -13.12 -1.30
CA GLY A 117 3.61 -12.86 -0.82
C GLY A 117 3.54 -12.55 0.68
N THR A 118 4.34 -13.25 1.49
CA THR A 118 4.40 -13.01 2.94
C THR A 118 5.07 -11.67 3.27
N VAL A 119 6.16 -11.32 2.58
CA VAL A 119 6.83 -10.02 2.76
C VAL A 119 5.92 -8.87 2.34
N ALA A 120 5.22 -9.00 1.21
CA ALA A 120 4.23 -8.03 0.78
C ALA A 120 3.09 -7.89 1.78
N PHE A 121 2.55 -9.00 2.30
CA PHE A 121 1.54 -8.99 3.35
C PHE A 121 2.01 -8.22 4.59
N LEU A 122 3.19 -8.51 5.13
CA LEU A 122 3.70 -7.85 6.33
C LEU A 122 3.84 -6.34 6.14
N LEU A 123 4.41 -5.89 5.01
CA LEU A 123 4.67 -4.47 4.79
C LEU A 123 3.42 -3.68 4.41
N THR A 124 2.50 -4.29 3.65
CA THR A 124 1.18 -3.69 3.40
C THR A 124 0.34 -3.64 4.68
N SER A 125 0.47 -4.61 5.59
CA SER A 125 -0.17 -4.57 6.91
C SER A 125 0.35 -3.42 7.76
N ILE A 126 1.68 -3.27 7.84
CA ILE A 126 2.32 -2.14 8.54
C ILE A 126 1.84 -0.82 7.94
N SER A 127 1.87 -0.69 6.62
CA SER A 127 1.40 0.50 5.93
C SER A 127 -0.07 0.78 6.21
N PHE A 128 -0.95 -0.22 6.14
CA PHE A 128 -2.36 -0.08 6.44
C PHE A 128 -2.60 0.38 7.89
N ILE A 129 -1.94 -0.24 8.88
CA ILE A 129 -2.07 0.14 10.29
C ILE A 129 -1.59 1.58 10.52
N TYR A 130 -0.42 1.95 9.98
CA TYR A 130 0.14 3.30 10.15
C TYR A 130 -0.71 4.37 9.46
N THR A 131 -1.21 4.09 8.27
CA THR A 131 -1.95 5.06 7.47
C THR A 131 -3.42 5.16 7.88
N GLN A 132 -4.06 4.07 8.31
CA GLN A 132 -5.49 4.07 8.64
C GLN A 132 -5.73 4.22 10.15
N VAL A 133 -5.06 3.42 11.00
CA VAL A 133 -5.38 3.34 12.44
C VAL A 133 -4.62 4.39 13.26
N VAL A 134 -3.31 4.54 13.02
CA VAL A 134 -2.46 5.48 13.78
C VAL A 134 -2.71 6.93 13.38
N TYR A 135 -3.30 7.14 12.21
CA TYR A 135 -3.54 8.47 11.67
C TYR A 135 -4.92 9.03 12.01
N ASP A 136 -5.96 8.19 12.02
CA ASP A 136 -7.32 8.58 12.42
C ASP A 136 -7.40 8.95 13.92
N THR A 137 -6.39 8.59 14.72
CA THR A 137 -6.21 9.07 16.12
C THR A 137 -5.64 10.49 16.21
N ASN A 138 -5.68 11.25 15.12
CA ASN A 138 -5.52 12.70 15.06
C ASN A 138 -4.12 13.20 15.47
N ASN A 139 -3.07 12.41 15.29
CA ASN A 139 -1.67 12.81 15.51
C ASN A 139 -1.47 13.56 16.87
N ASN A 140 -2.18 13.11 17.92
CA ASN A 140 -2.25 13.76 19.24
C ASN A 140 -2.66 15.26 19.22
N GLY A 141 -3.56 15.64 18.31
CA GLY A 141 -4.07 17.00 18.13
C GLY A 141 -3.08 17.98 17.49
N LYS A 142 -1.92 17.52 17.00
CA LYS A 142 -0.87 18.40 16.42
C LYS A 142 -1.24 19.03 15.08
N CYS A 143 -2.32 18.55 14.45
CA CYS A 143 -2.91 19.10 13.22
C CYS A 143 -4.38 19.51 13.41
N ASP A 144 -4.72 20.05 14.57
CA ASP A 144 -6.05 20.58 14.86
C ASP A 144 -6.14 22.07 14.52
N TRP A 145 -6.94 22.42 13.51
CA TRP A 145 -7.16 23.79 13.06
C TRP A 145 -7.47 24.77 14.20
N ARG A 146 -8.12 24.32 15.28
CA ARG A 146 -8.42 25.17 16.45
C ARG A 146 -7.16 25.76 17.09
N ARG A 147 -6.01 25.11 16.95
CA ARG A 147 -4.74 25.64 17.49
C ARG A 147 -4.27 26.88 16.75
N GLY A 148 -4.71 27.12 15.51
CA GLY A 148 -4.33 28.31 14.74
C GLY A 148 -4.82 29.63 15.33
N TYR A 149 -5.74 29.58 16.30
CA TYR A 149 -6.15 30.75 17.08
C TYR A 149 -5.11 31.18 18.13
N TYR A 150 -4.09 30.39 18.44
CA TYR A 150 -3.01 30.78 19.35
C TYR A 150 -1.80 31.31 18.57
N ALA A 151 -1.18 32.37 19.09
CA ALA A 151 0.07 32.90 18.53
C ALA A 151 1.21 31.86 18.61
N ASP A 152 2.17 31.94 17.68
CA ASP A 152 3.35 31.06 17.60
C ASP A 152 3.05 29.56 17.46
N THR A 153 1.84 29.22 17.00
CA THR A 153 1.44 27.83 16.79
C THR A 153 2.28 27.19 15.70
N VAL A 154 2.83 26.02 16.01
CA VAL A 154 3.52 25.15 15.05
C VAL A 154 2.66 23.93 14.76
N PHE A 155 2.12 23.89 13.55
CA PHE A 155 1.42 22.74 13.01
C PHE A 155 2.41 21.68 12.53
N LYS A 156 2.32 20.49 13.12
CA LYS A 156 3.08 19.31 12.68
C LYS A 156 2.11 18.31 12.11
N CYS A 157 1.95 18.36 10.80
CA CYS A 157 0.94 17.61 10.06
C CYS A 157 1.62 16.72 9.02
N THR A 158 0.99 15.61 8.62
CA THR A 158 1.33 15.05 7.30
C THR A 158 0.68 15.92 6.22
N ARG A 159 1.03 15.69 4.96
CA ARG A 159 0.49 16.48 3.83
C ARG A 159 -1.01 16.34 3.64
N GLU A 160 -1.55 15.13 3.76
CA GLU A 160 -2.99 14.88 3.72
C GLU A 160 -3.72 15.66 4.85
N GLN A 161 -3.19 15.59 6.07
CA GLN A 161 -3.78 16.24 7.26
C GLN A 161 -3.76 17.75 7.07
N ALA A 162 -2.67 18.28 6.53
CA ALA A 162 -2.57 19.68 6.22
C ALA A 162 -3.63 20.12 5.19
N ALA A 163 -3.71 19.39 4.08
CA ALA A 163 -4.66 19.64 2.99
C ALA A 163 -6.11 19.63 3.51
N CYS A 164 -6.47 18.61 4.28
CA CYS A 164 -7.86 18.42 4.71
C CYS A 164 -8.24 19.33 5.90
N ASN A 165 -7.33 19.60 6.84
CA ASN A 165 -7.69 20.23 8.10
C ASN A 165 -7.32 21.71 8.20
N ILE A 166 -6.17 22.15 7.69
CA ILE A 166 -5.63 23.49 8.02
C ILE A 166 -5.41 24.41 6.83
N VAL A 167 -5.15 23.90 5.62
CA VAL A 167 -4.81 24.72 4.44
C VAL A 167 -5.90 25.75 4.10
N GLY A 168 -7.18 25.40 4.27
CA GLY A 168 -8.30 26.33 4.03
C GLY A 168 -8.37 27.54 4.96
N TYR A 169 -7.50 27.60 5.97
CA TYR A 169 -7.40 28.73 6.91
C TYR A 169 -6.14 29.58 6.68
N PHE A 170 -5.35 29.31 5.63
CA PHE A 170 -4.19 30.14 5.30
C PHE A 170 -4.60 31.25 4.34
N ILE A 171 -4.16 32.48 4.62
CA ILE A 171 -4.28 33.60 3.70
C ILE A 171 -3.04 33.57 2.80
N LEU A 172 -3.24 33.36 1.49
CA LEU A 172 -2.14 33.27 0.53
C LEU A 172 -1.73 34.62 -0.08
N ASP A 173 -2.59 35.64 -0.02
CA ASP A 173 -2.26 36.98 -0.50
C ASP A 173 -3.16 38.04 0.15
N LYS A 174 -2.72 39.30 0.14
CA LYS A 174 -3.41 40.43 0.81
C LYS A 174 -4.78 40.77 0.21
N ASP A 175 -5.15 40.17 -0.92
CA ASP A 175 -6.46 40.32 -1.54
C ASP A 175 -7.41 39.17 -1.13
N VAL A 176 -8.23 39.46 -0.11
CA VAL A 176 -9.25 38.57 0.47
C VAL A 176 -10.47 38.41 -0.43
N SER A 177 -10.43 38.91 -1.67
CA SER A 177 -11.59 38.95 -2.57
C SER A 177 -12.05 37.58 -3.07
N ASP A 178 -11.19 36.55 -3.06
CA ASP A 178 -11.52 35.23 -3.57
C ASP A 178 -11.13 34.11 -2.58
N VAL A 179 -11.99 33.92 -1.58
CA VAL A 179 -11.87 32.82 -0.60
C VAL A 179 -12.36 31.48 -1.19
N GLN A 180 -13.26 31.52 -2.17
CA GLN A 180 -13.85 30.33 -2.80
C GLN A 180 -12.80 29.43 -3.51
N PRO A 181 -11.86 29.96 -4.31
CA PRO A 181 -10.82 29.16 -4.96
C PRO A 181 -9.88 28.44 -3.99
N ILE A 182 -9.67 29.00 -2.79
CA ILE A 182 -8.86 28.37 -1.73
C ILE A 182 -9.59 27.14 -1.18
N PHE A 183 -10.91 27.22 -0.99
CA PHE A 183 -11.72 26.09 -0.56
C PHE A 183 -11.84 25.00 -1.62
N ASP A 184 -11.92 25.38 -2.91
CA ASP A 184 -11.97 24.42 -4.02
C ASP A 184 -10.62 23.69 -4.20
N ALA A 185 -9.50 24.41 -4.17
CA ALA A 185 -8.17 23.82 -4.22
C ALA A 185 -7.89 22.92 -3.00
N LYS A 186 -8.34 23.32 -1.81
CA LYS A 186 -8.31 22.49 -0.61
C LYS A 186 -9.06 21.17 -0.83
N ARG A 187 -10.27 21.23 -1.38
CA ARG A 187 -11.12 20.06 -1.60
C ARG A 187 -10.50 19.10 -2.60
N GLU A 188 -9.92 19.62 -3.68
CA GLU A 188 -9.27 18.83 -4.71
C GLU A 188 -8.05 18.08 -4.14
N ILE A 189 -7.17 18.78 -3.42
CA ILE A 189 -5.91 18.20 -2.95
C ILE A 189 -6.11 17.29 -1.73
N CYS A 190 -7.07 17.63 -0.87
CA CYS A 190 -7.52 16.71 0.17
C CYS A 190 -8.07 15.42 -0.47
N GLY A 191 -8.89 15.53 -1.53
CA GLY A 191 -9.42 14.37 -2.25
C GLY A 191 -8.34 13.48 -2.83
N GLU A 192 -7.34 14.05 -3.51
CA GLU A 192 -6.22 13.30 -4.09
C GLU A 192 -5.39 12.56 -3.02
N THR A 193 -5.00 13.27 -1.96
CA THR A 193 -4.17 12.71 -0.87
C THR A 193 -4.92 11.64 -0.07
N GLN A 194 -6.21 11.86 0.20
CA GLN A 194 -7.08 10.90 0.86
C GLN A 194 -7.31 9.65 -0.01
N THR A 195 -7.47 9.81 -1.33
CA THR A 195 -7.59 8.70 -2.27
C THR A 195 -6.32 7.85 -2.29
N GLY A 196 -5.14 8.48 -2.33
CA GLY A 196 -3.85 7.78 -2.24
C GLY A 196 -3.73 6.92 -0.99
N ARG A 197 -4.17 7.44 0.17
CA ARG A 197 -4.23 6.69 1.43
C ARG A 197 -5.22 5.52 1.37
N HIS A 198 -6.43 5.73 0.86
CA HIS A 198 -7.45 4.69 0.82
C HIS A 198 -7.12 3.56 -0.14
N LEU A 199 -6.33 3.82 -1.19
CA LEU A 199 -5.84 2.77 -2.08
C LEU A 199 -4.83 1.80 -1.42
N VAL A 200 -4.31 2.13 -0.23
CA VAL A 200 -3.53 1.17 0.58
C VAL A 200 -4.41 0.01 1.06
N ALA A 201 -5.71 0.24 1.28
CA ALA A 201 -6.64 -0.81 1.72
C ALA A 201 -6.82 -1.94 0.70
N PRO A 202 -7.18 -1.69 -0.58
CA PRO A 202 -7.26 -2.75 -1.58
C PRO A 202 -5.90 -3.40 -1.85
N LEU A 203 -4.79 -2.66 -1.72
CA LEU A 203 -3.44 -3.23 -1.80
C LEU A 203 -3.18 -4.26 -0.68
N PHE A 204 -3.57 -3.93 0.56
CA PHE A 204 -3.52 -4.84 1.70
C PHE A 204 -4.44 -6.06 1.51
N VAL A 205 -5.66 -5.87 1.02
CA VAL A 205 -6.57 -6.99 0.75
C VAL A 205 -5.98 -7.94 -0.29
N ALA A 206 -5.43 -7.41 -1.39
CA ALA A 206 -4.78 -8.22 -2.42
C ALA A 206 -3.55 -8.98 -1.87
N SER A 207 -2.76 -8.37 -0.99
CA SER A 207 -1.58 -9.02 -0.41
C SER A 207 -1.96 -10.15 0.57
N VAL A 208 -3.03 -9.97 1.35
CA VAL A 208 -3.61 -11.02 2.22
C VAL A 208 -4.00 -12.23 1.39
N PHE A 209 -4.78 -12.02 0.32
CA PHE A 209 -5.20 -13.12 -0.56
C PHE A 209 -4.01 -13.79 -1.23
N MET A 210 -3.02 -13.01 -1.72
CA MET A 210 -1.80 -13.57 -2.28
C MET A 210 -1.05 -14.46 -1.31
N CYS A 211 -0.86 -14.01 -0.06
CA CYS A 211 -0.18 -14.78 0.97
C CYS A 211 -0.96 -16.07 1.29
N ALA A 212 -2.26 -15.96 1.55
CA ALA A 212 -3.11 -17.09 1.88
C ALA A 212 -3.14 -18.16 0.77
N LEU A 213 -3.28 -17.73 -0.49
CA LEU A 213 -3.30 -18.62 -1.65
C LEU A 213 -1.94 -19.27 -1.91
N ALA A 214 -0.84 -18.52 -1.76
CA ALA A 214 0.51 -19.06 -1.92
C ALA A 214 0.80 -20.12 -0.85
N VAL A 215 0.42 -19.87 0.41
CA VAL A 215 0.53 -20.84 1.50
C VAL A 215 -0.35 -22.07 1.24
N ALA A 216 -1.61 -21.87 0.86
CA ALA A 216 -2.53 -22.96 0.52
C ALA A 216 -1.97 -23.82 -0.63
N LYS A 217 -1.36 -23.20 -1.64
CA LYS A 217 -0.70 -23.90 -2.75
C LYS A 217 0.48 -24.74 -2.28
N VAL A 218 1.33 -24.21 -1.40
CA VAL A 218 2.45 -24.99 -0.83
C VAL A 218 1.92 -26.22 -0.08
N PHE A 219 0.82 -26.09 0.68
CA PHE A 219 0.20 -27.24 1.36
C PHE A 219 -0.44 -28.23 0.39
N ALA A 220 -1.13 -27.76 -0.64
CA ALA A 220 -1.74 -28.61 -1.67
C ALA A 220 -0.66 -29.39 -2.45
N GLU A 221 0.41 -28.73 -2.90
CA GLU A 221 1.53 -29.38 -3.58
C GLU A 221 2.23 -30.40 -2.66
N LYS A 222 2.43 -30.09 -1.38
CA LYS A 222 3.01 -31.04 -0.41
C LYS A 222 2.13 -32.26 -0.15
N ARG A 223 0.81 -32.10 -0.28
CA ARG A 223 -0.15 -33.19 -0.06
C ARG A 223 -0.28 -34.08 -1.29
N GLU A 224 -0.39 -33.50 -2.49
CA GLU A 224 -0.39 -34.26 -3.74
C GLU A 224 0.88 -35.11 -3.88
N ASN A 225 2.05 -34.51 -3.64
CA ASN A 225 3.35 -35.19 -3.68
C ASN A 225 3.52 -36.33 -2.67
N ARG A 226 2.66 -36.44 -1.65
CA ARG A 226 2.67 -37.58 -0.71
C ARG A 226 1.87 -38.78 -1.22
N PHE A 227 1.01 -38.59 -2.20
CA PHE A 227 0.15 -39.64 -2.76
C PHE A 227 0.63 -40.12 -4.14
N THR A 228 1.48 -39.35 -4.82
CA THR A 228 2.18 -39.76 -6.03
C THR A 228 3.58 -40.25 -5.69
N GLU A 229 3.84 -41.55 -5.86
CA GLU A 229 5.19 -42.12 -5.81
C GLU A 229 6.06 -41.32 -6.78
N THR A 230 7.04 -40.59 -6.22
CA THR A 230 7.86 -39.70 -7.03
C THR A 230 8.78 -40.52 -7.94
N ALA A 231 9.16 -39.98 -9.11
CA ALA A 231 10.07 -40.67 -10.01
C ALA A 231 11.39 -41.06 -9.33
N ASP A 232 11.86 -40.25 -8.38
CA ASP A 232 13.01 -40.55 -7.54
C ASP A 232 12.75 -41.72 -6.60
N GLU A 233 11.61 -41.78 -5.89
CA GLU A 233 11.22 -42.95 -5.09
C GLU A 233 11.05 -44.21 -5.94
N ARG A 234 10.61 -44.07 -7.19
CA ARG A 234 10.49 -45.17 -8.14
C ARG A 234 11.85 -45.71 -8.58
N ILE A 235 12.80 -44.83 -8.86
CA ILE A 235 14.19 -45.20 -9.20
C ILE A 235 14.87 -45.83 -7.98
N ASP A 236 14.70 -45.26 -6.79
CA ASP A 236 15.29 -45.76 -5.55
C ASP A 236 14.71 -47.13 -5.15
N ARG A 237 13.44 -47.38 -5.48
CA ARG A 237 12.79 -48.68 -5.32
C ARG A 237 13.26 -49.70 -6.34
N LEU A 238 13.44 -49.30 -7.60
CA LEU A 238 14.01 -50.15 -8.64
C LEU A 238 15.47 -50.53 -8.32
N ALA A 239 16.28 -49.59 -7.84
CA ALA A 239 17.65 -49.84 -7.41
C ALA A 239 17.74 -50.84 -6.23
N ARG A 240 16.78 -50.78 -5.28
CA ARG A 240 16.69 -51.76 -4.17
C ARG A 240 16.10 -53.12 -4.56
N GLN A 241 15.54 -53.26 -5.76
CA GLN A 241 15.04 -54.54 -6.28
C GLN A 241 16.07 -55.25 -7.18
N GLU A 242 17.14 -54.56 -7.58
CA GLU A 242 18.25 -55.12 -8.35
C GLU A 242 19.42 -55.62 -7.47
N GLU A 243 19.39 -55.35 -6.16
CA GLU A 243 20.22 -56.01 -5.13
C GLU A 243 19.52 -57.25 -4.54
#